data_AF-A0A351JAD5-F1
#
_entry.id   AF-A0A351JAD5-F1
#
_cell.length_a   1.000
_cell.length_b   1.000
_cell.length_c   1.000
_cell.angle_alpha   90.00
_cell.angle_beta   90.00
_cell.angle_gamma   90.00
#
_symmetry.space_group_name_H-M   'P 1'
#
loop_
_entity.id
_entity.type
_entity.pdbx_description
1 polymer ?
#
loop_
_entity_poly.entity_id
_entity_poly.type
_entity_poly.pdbx_seq_one_letter_code
_entity_poly.pdbx_strand_id
1 'polypeptide(L)'
;EAADQAKKESIKLAGMKVPNRPAPYFMDYIYQEIVACFPDGETWLQQGGLKIYTTLDPQAQQAAEFALKTGYKTKQWKENGVTQPQGAIVALAPESGAIKAMVGGLNYQETQFNRITSAKRQPGSAFKPFVYGTALENGLTAATLMSIEPKSYQNGSGIYTPTDSHEF
;
A
#
# COMPACT_ATOMS: atom_id res chain seq x y z
N GLU A 1 40.06 24.58 36.19
CA GLU A 1 40.71 23.64 35.25
C GLU A 1 39.73 22.71 34.55
N ALA A 2 39.11 21.72 35.21
CA ALA A 2 38.19 20.79 34.53
C ALA A 2 36.96 21.47 33.86
N ALA A 3 36.41 22.51 34.48
CA ALA A 3 35.28 23.26 33.92
C ALA A 3 35.66 24.11 32.69
N ASP A 4 36.86 24.66 32.66
CA ASP A 4 37.38 25.46 31.54
C ASP A 4 37.76 24.59 30.34
N GLN A 5 38.14 23.34 30.63
CA GLN A 5 38.45 22.31 29.64
C GLN A 5 37.17 21.76 28.99
N ALA A 6 36.12 21.51 29.79
CA ALA A 6 34.81 21.06 29.29
C ALA A 6 34.12 22.10 28.39
N LYS A 7 34.30 23.41 28.63
CA LYS A 7 33.77 24.48 27.76
C LYS A 7 34.42 24.56 26.39
N LYS A 8 35.64 24.03 26.24
CA LYS A 8 36.42 24.07 24.99
C LYS A 8 36.25 22.82 24.14
N GLU A 9 35.69 21.75 24.70
CA GLU A 9 35.38 20.55 23.92
C GLU A 9 34.14 20.76 23.05
N SER A 10 34.26 20.46 21.76
CA SER A 10 33.13 20.49 20.85
C SER A 10 32.19 19.32 21.14
N ILE A 11 30.90 19.63 21.28
CA ILE A 11 29.87 18.61 21.51
C ILE A 11 29.80 17.72 20.26
N LYS A 12 30.35 16.50 20.37
CA LYS A 12 30.16 15.45 19.39
C LYS A 12 28.82 14.77 19.66
N LEU A 13 27.78 15.25 18.98
CA LEU A 13 26.48 14.58 18.99
C LEU A 13 26.67 13.18 18.36
N ALA A 14 26.22 12.14 19.05
CA ALA A 14 26.36 10.75 18.62
C ALA A 14 25.62 10.40 17.31
N GLY A 15 24.95 11.38 16.69
CA GLY A 15 23.98 11.21 15.63
C GLY A 15 22.73 10.49 16.13
N MET A 16 21.59 10.75 15.51
CA MET A 16 20.45 9.85 15.66
C MET A 16 20.71 8.62 14.77
N LYS A 17 20.94 7.45 15.39
CA LYS A 17 20.80 6.19 14.65
C LYS A 17 19.33 6.06 14.29
N VAL A 18 18.98 6.30 13.03
CA VAL A 18 17.65 5.92 12.52
C VAL A 18 17.59 4.40 12.60
N PRO A 19 16.78 3.81 13.48
CA PRO A 19 16.70 2.36 13.58
C PRO A 19 16.27 1.82 12.22
N ASN A 20 16.92 0.76 11.75
CA ASN A 20 16.41 0.03 10.59
C ASN A 20 15.03 -0.53 10.97
N ARG A 21 13.97 0.09 10.46
CA ARG A 21 12.58 -0.32 10.68
C ARG A 21 12.18 -1.23 9.52
N PRO A 22 12.16 -2.56 9.70
CA PRO A 22 11.66 -3.45 8.65
C PRO A 22 10.18 -3.16 8.40
N ALA A 23 9.76 -3.21 7.13
CA ALA A 23 8.39 -2.98 6.70
C ALA A 23 7.75 -1.67 7.23
N PRO A 24 8.33 -0.49 6.95
CA PRO A 24 7.93 0.75 7.62
C PRO A 24 6.46 1.15 7.38
N TYR A 25 5.93 0.90 6.17
CA TYR A 25 4.51 1.14 5.88
C TYR A 25 3.56 0.25 6.68
N PHE A 26 3.95 -1.02 6.89
CA PHE A 26 3.18 -1.96 7.70
C PHE A 26 3.21 -1.55 9.18
N MET A 27 4.36 -1.11 9.68
CA MET A 27 4.50 -0.66 11.07
C MET A 27 3.64 0.58 11.36
N ASP A 28 3.60 1.55 10.45
CA ASP A 28 2.70 2.70 10.58
C ASP A 28 1.23 2.28 10.55
N TYR A 29 0.87 1.32 9.69
CA TYR A 29 -0.47 0.76 9.65
C TYR A 29 -0.85 0.10 10.99
N ILE A 30 0.02 -0.72 11.58
CA ILE A 30 -0.23 -1.34 12.89
C ILE A 30 -0.35 -0.30 13.99
N TYR A 31 0.47 0.76 13.96
CA TYR A 31 0.34 1.87 14.91
C TYR A 31 -1.04 2.52 14.81
N GLN A 32 -1.51 2.84 13.60
CA GLN A 32 -2.82 3.42 13.35
C GLN A 32 -3.96 2.47 13.76
N GLU A 33 -3.81 1.18 13.50
CA GLU A 33 -4.80 0.16 13.86
C GLU A 33 -4.94 0.03 15.38
N ILE A 34 -3.83 0.01 16.13
CA ILE A 34 -3.87 -0.04 17.60
C ILE A 34 -4.57 1.19 18.17
N VAL A 35 -4.24 2.39 17.68
CA VAL A 35 -4.88 3.63 18.15
C VAL A 35 -6.37 3.64 17.80
N ALA A 36 -6.76 3.09 16.65
CA ALA A 36 -8.16 3.03 16.24
C ALA A 36 -8.98 1.99 17.01
N CYS A 37 -8.40 0.83 17.33
CA CYS A 37 -9.11 -0.28 17.96
C CYS A 37 -9.12 -0.21 19.50
N PHE A 38 -8.15 0.45 20.12
CA PHE A 38 -8.00 0.48 21.58
C PHE A 38 -8.02 1.92 22.12
N PRO A 39 -8.96 2.27 23.03
CA PRO A 39 -9.05 3.61 23.62
C PRO A 39 -7.75 4.10 24.26
N ASP A 40 -7.03 3.20 24.95
CA ASP A 40 -5.74 3.50 25.60
C ASP A 40 -4.53 3.18 24.71
N GLY A 41 -4.75 2.79 23.44
CA GLY A 41 -3.72 2.28 22.54
C GLY A 41 -2.57 3.27 22.33
N GLU A 42 -2.89 4.56 22.17
CA GLU A 42 -1.88 5.61 22.05
C GLU A 42 -1.02 5.72 23.32
N THR A 43 -1.64 5.62 24.50
CA THR A 43 -0.94 5.70 25.78
C THR A 43 0.01 4.52 25.95
N TRP A 44 -0.42 3.30 25.61
CA TRP A 44 0.46 2.13 25.70
C TRP A 44 1.65 2.21 24.75
N LEU A 45 1.44 2.71 23.53
CA LEU A 45 2.51 2.88 22.54
C LEU A 45 3.55 3.92 23.00
N GLN A 46 3.11 4.98 23.69
CA GLN A 46 4.00 6.01 24.25
C GLN A 46 4.77 5.51 25.48
N GLN A 47 4.12 4.75 26.37
CA GLN A 47 4.73 4.22 27.58
C GLN A 47 5.77 3.12 27.28
N GLY A 48 5.61 2.40 26.17
CA GLY A 48 6.51 1.34 25.76
C GLY A 48 6.39 0.07 26.61
N GLY A 49 7.37 -0.83 26.51
CA GLY A 49 7.40 -2.11 27.24
C GLY A 49 6.53 -3.22 26.65
N LEU A 50 5.68 -2.91 25.66
CA LEU A 50 4.88 -3.91 24.95
C LEU A 50 5.70 -4.75 23.97
N LYS A 51 5.30 -6.02 23.82
CA LYS A 51 5.69 -6.88 22.72
C LYS A 51 4.48 -7.09 21.82
N ILE A 52 4.53 -6.54 20.61
CA ILE A 52 3.46 -6.63 19.63
C ILE A 52 3.82 -7.74 18.63
N TYR A 53 2.97 -8.75 18.54
CA TYR A 53 3.09 -9.84 17.59
C TYR A 53 2.11 -9.60 16.44
N THR A 54 2.61 -9.65 15.21
CA THR A 54 1.82 -9.32 14.01
C THR A 54 1.81 -10.49 13.04
N THR A 55 0.99 -10.37 11.99
CA THR A 55 0.84 -11.40 10.95
C THR A 55 1.90 -11.34 9.86
N LEU A 56 2.78 -10.33 9.90
CA LEU A 56 3.80 -10.08 8.88
C LEU A 56 4.66 -11.32 8.67
N ASP A 57 4.81 -11.71 7.41
CA ASP A 57 5.75 -12.74 7.00
C ASP A 57 7.01 -12.06 6.43
N PRO A 58 8.18 -12.20 7.08
CA PRO A 58 9.40 -11.55 6.62
C PRO A 58 9.81 -11.95 5.21
N GLN A 59 9.56 -13.19 4.79
CA GLN A 59 9.93 -13.65 3.45
C GLN A 59 8.99 -13.04 2.41
N ALA A 60 7.67 -13.06 2.67
CA ALA A 60 6.69 -12.45 1.77
C ALA A 60 6.92 -10.93 1.65
N GLN A 61 7.26 -10.27 2.76
CA GLN A 61 7.56 -8.84 2.79
C GLN A 61 8.80 -8.51 1.93
N GLN A 62 9.89 -9.26 2.10
CA GLN A 62 11.10 -9.07 1.29
C GLN A 62 10.82 -9.31 -0.20
N ALA A 63 10.03 -10.34 -0.53
CA ALA A 63 9.63 -10.60 -1.90
C ALA A 63 8.79 -9.46 -2.49
N ALA A 64 7.84 -8.90 -1.72
CA ALA A 64 7.04 -7.76 -2.15
C ALA A 64 7.88 -6.48 -2.37
N GLU A 65 8.80 -6.19 -1.44
CA GLU A 65 9.71 -5.04 -1.57
C GLU A 65 10.62 -5.19 -2.80
N PHE A 66 11.17 -6.40 -3.02
CA PHE A 66 11.97 -6.70 -4.19
C PHE A 66 11.17 -6.57 -5.49
N ALA A 67 9.97 -7.16 -5.55
CA ALA A 67 9.09 -7.10 -6.71
C ALA A 67 8.71 -5.66 -7.07
N LEU A 68 8.40 -4.83 -6.07
CA LEU A 68 8.12 -3.42 -6.32
C LEU A 68 9.37 -2.70 -6.82
N LYS A 69 10.52 -2.88 -6.16
CA LYS A 69 11.76 -2.19 -6.55
C LYS A 69 12.24 -2.54 -7.96
N THR A 70 12.04 -3.78 -8.40
CA THR A 70 12.59 -4.31 -9.67
C THR A 70 11.57 -4.42 -10.79
N GLY A 71 10.27 -4.37 -10.50
CA GLY A 71 9.20 -4.63 -11.47
C GLY A 71 8.95 -3.50 -12.48
N TYR A 72 9.58 -2.34 -12.31
CA TYR A 72 9.37 -1.20 -13.20
C TYR A 72 10.09 -1.40 -14.54
N LYS A 73 9.30 -1.51 -15.61
CA LYS A 73 9.81 -1.54 -17.00
C LYS A 73 10.02 -0.14 -17.60
N THR A 74 9.45 0.88 -16.97
CA THR A 74 9.51 2.27 -17.42
C THR A 74 10.64 3.02 -16.74
N LYS A 75 11.18 4.04 -17.42
CA LYS A 75 12.17 4.95 -16.84
C LYS A 75 11.61 5.60 -15.58
N GLN A 76 12.40 5.62 -14.51
CA GLN A 76 12.08 6.33 -13.29
C GLN A 76 12.51 7.80 -13.38
N TRP A 77 11.75 8.70 -12.76
CA TRP A 77 12.10 10.12 -12.63
C TRP A 77 11.83 10.63 -11.21
N LYS A 78 12.38 11.81 -10.89
CA LYS A 78 12.11 12.50 -9.64
C LYS A 78 11.08 13.58 -9.87
N GLU A 79 10.04 13.59 -9.05
CA GLU A 79 9.01 14.62 -9.03
C GLU A 79 8.75 15.00 -7.57
N ASN A 80 8.98 16.27 -7.24
CA ASN A 80 8.90 16.80 -5.86
C ASN A 80 9.69 15.95 -4.83
N GLY A 81 10.88 15.47 -5.22
CA GLY A 81 11.73 14.61 -4.38
C GLY A 81 11.33 13.13 -4.35
N VAL A 82 10.15 12.78 -4.86
CA VAL A 82 9.61 11.42 -4.87
C VAL A 82 9.91 10.74 -6.21
N THR A 83 10.39 9.50 -6.17
CA THR A 83 10.62 8.69 -7.36
C THR A 83 9.30 8.27 -7.99
N GLN A 84 9.18 8.40 -9.30
CA GLN A 84 8.00 8.01 -10.09
C GLN A 84 8.43 7.05 -11.21
N PRO A 85 7.51 6.21 -11.71
CA PRO A 85 6.14 6.03 -11.22
C PRO A 85 6.13 5.28 -9.89
N GLN A 86 5.06 5.47 -9.12
CA GLN A 86 4.84 4.78 -7.84
C GLN A 86 3.97 3.52 -8.00
N GLY A 87 3.98 2.69 -6.97
CA GLY A 87 3.21 1.45 -6.90
C GLY A 87 3.11 1.00 -5.45
N ALA A 88 2.31 -0.05 -5.24
CA ALA A 88 2.09 -0.62 -3.92
C ALA A 88 1.71 -2.08 -4.04
N ILE A 89 2.05 -2.88 -3.02
CA ILE A 89 1.77 -4.31 -2.95
C ILE A 89 1.21 -4.62 -1.56
N VAL A 90 0.14 -5.39 -1.51
CA VAL A 90 -0.38 -6.00 -0.29
C VAL A 90 -0.63 -7.48 -0.56
N ALA A 91 -0.26 -8.35 0.38
CA ALA A 91 -0.52 -9.77 0.32
C ALA A 91 -1.30 -10.19 1.57
N LEU A 92 -2.41 -10.90 1.36
CA LEU A 92 -3.32 -11.34 2.40
C LEU A 92 -3.40 -12.87 2.41
N ALA A 93 -3.55 -13.47 3.58
CA ALA A 93 -4.00 -14.86 3.70
C ALA A 93 -5.52 -14.92 3.44
N PRO A 94 -6.01 -15.60 2.38
CA PRO A 94 -7.43 -15.57 2.00
C PRO A 94 -8.40 -16.03 3.09
N GLU A 95 -7.99 -17.00 3.90
CA GLU A 95 -8.85 -17.65 4.90
C GLU A 95 -9.08 -16.77 6.13
N SER A 96 -8.13 -15.89 6.46
CA SER A 96 -8.15 -15.08 7.69
C SER A 96 -8.15 -13.58 7.44
N GLY A 97 -7.86 -13.14 6.22
CA GLY A 97 -7.58 -11.73 5.90
C GLY A 97 -6.26 -11.21 6.48
N ALA A 98 -5.44 -12.06 7.10
CA ALA A 98 -4.20 -11.66 7.73
C ALA A 98 -3.22 -11.04 6.72
N ILE A 99 -2.70 -9.86 7.03
CA ILE A 99 -1.73 -9.17 6.17
C ILE A 99 -0.37 -9.83 6.33
N LYS A 100 0.12 -10.45 5.25
CA LYS A 100 1.42 -11.13 5.21
C LYS A 100 2.54 -10.22 4.72
N ALA A 101 2.22 -9.29 3.83
CA ALA A 101 3.14 -8.26 3.36
C ALA A 101 2.38 -6.97 3.02
N MET A 102 3.00 -5.83 3.27
CA MET A 102 2.48 -4.52 2.88
C MET A 102 3.63 -3.57 2.50
N VAL A 103 3.57 -3.06 1.27
CA VAL A 103 4.51 -2.09 0.71
C VAL A 103 3.68 -0.94 0.11
N GLY A 104 3.67 0.21 0.79
CA GLY A 104 2.85 1.37 0.41
C GLY A 104 3.46 2.32 -0.63
N GLY A 105 4.70 2.08 -1.04
CA GLY A 105 5.43 2.93 -1.97
C GLY A 105 6.86 2.46 -2.19
N LEU A 106 7.52 3.04 -3.20
CA LEU A 106 8.89 2.68 -3.62
C LEU A 106 9.95 2.93 -2.55
N ASN A 107 9.88 4.08 -1.89
CA ASN A 107 10.86 4.50 -0.91
C ASN A 107 10.15 5.28 0.21
N TYR A 108 10.14 4.69 1.40
CA TYR A 108 9.51 5.28 2.58
C TYR A 108 10.18 6.58 3.03
N GLN A 109 11.49 6.74 2.80
CA GLN A 109 12.22 7.96 3.15
C GLN A 109 11.86 9.15 2.24
N GLU A 110 11.39 8.88 1.03
CA GLU A 110 10.93 9.92 0.11
C GLU A 110 9.49 10.32 0.39
N THR A 111 8.65 9.33 0.76
CA THR A 111 7.25 9.57 1.07
C THR A 111 6.72 8.47 2.00
N GLN A 112 6.09 8.89 3.10
CA GLN A 112 5.41 7.98 4.03
C GLN A 112 3.94 7.74 3.64
N PHE A 113 3.50 8.29 2.50
CA PHE A 113 2.14 8.12 2.01
C PHE A 113 1.88 6.66 1.63
N ASN A 114 1.11 5.96 2.46
CA ASN A 114 0.76 4.56 2.25
C ASN A 114 -0.35 4.45 1.19
N ARG A 115 0.01 4.00 -0.01
CA ARG A 115 -0.93 3.85 -1.13
C ARG A 115 -1.90 2.68 -0.96
N ILE A 116 -1.60 1.71 -0.09
CA ILE A 116 -2.54 0.61 0.19
C ILE A 116 -3.79 1.13 0.91
N THR A 117 -3.60 2.04 1.87
CA THR A 117 -4.69 2.53 2.73
C THR A 117 -5.31 3.83 2.23
N SER A 118 -4.50 4.71 1.64
CA SER A 118 -4.91 6.11 1.41
C SER A 118 -5.11 6.47 -0.06
N ALA A 119 -4.62 5.66 -1.01
CA ALA A 119 -4.73 6.00 -2.43
C ALA A 119 -5.99 5.39 -3.07
N LYS A 120 -7.04 6.20 -3.21
CA LYS A 120 -8.21 5.82 -4.01
C LYS A 120 -7.86 5.86 -5.51
N ARG A 121 -8.06 4.75 -6.21
CA ARG A 121 -7.80 4.62 -7.65
C ARG A 121 -8.95 3.87 -8.32
N GLN A 122 -9.17 4.14 -9.60
CA GLN A 122 -10.11 3.36 -10.40
C GLN A 122 -9.54 1.95 -10.57
N PRO A 123 -10.29 0.88 -10.23
CA PRO A 123 -9.81 -0.50 -10.37
C PRO A 123 -9.76 -0.95 -11.85
N GLY A 124 -10.50 -0.28 -12.73
CA GLY A 124 -10.65 -0.67 -14.13
C GLY A 124 -11.17 -2.10 -14.27
N SER A 125 -10.62 -2.85 -15.21
CA SER A 125 -11.02 -4.24 -15.49
C SER A 125 -10.85 -5.20 -14.30
N ALA A 126 -10.08 -4.84 -13.27
CA ALA A 126 -9.98 -5.65 -12.05
C ALA A 126 -11.31 -5.77 -11.27
N PHE A 127 -12.30 -4.92 -11.58
CA PHE A 127 -13.65 -5.01 -10.99
C PHE A 127 -14.54 -6.06 -11.66
N LYS A 128 -14.20 -6.52 -12.88
CA LYS A 128 -15.02 -7.46 -13.65
C LYS A 128 -15.42 -8.75 -12.89
N PRO A 129 -14.54 -9.39 -12.09
CA PRO A 129 -14.92 -10.58 -11.33
C PRO A 129 -16.15 -10.39 -10.43
N PHE A 130 -16.38 -9.20 -9.87
CA PHE A 130 -17.58 -8.92 -9.06
C PHE A 130 -18.86 -8.87 -9.91
N VAL A 131 -18.77 -8.29 -11.11
CA VAL A 131 -19.88 -8.27 -12.09
C VAL A 131 -20.22 -9.69 -12.53
N TYR A 132 -19.20 -10.50 -12.87
CA TYR A 132 -19.41 -11.89 -13.25
C TYR A 132 -19.88 -12.76 -12.06
N GLY A 133 -19.40 -12.50 -10.85
CA GLY A 133 -19.90 -13.16 -9.64
C GLY A 133 -21.40 -12.96 -9.46
N THR A 134 -21.87 -11.72 -9.61
CA THR A 134 -23.31 -11.40 -9.58
C THR A 134 -24.07 -12.14 -10.68
N ALA A 135 -23.54 -12.21 -11.90
CA ALA A 135 -24.17 -12.92 -13.00
C ALA A 135 -24.32 -14.42 -12.69
N LEU A 136 -23.28 -15.06 -12.15
CA LEU A 136 -23.31 -16.46 -11.75
C LEU A 136 -24.31 -16.72 -10.60
N GLU A 137 -24.38 -15.83 -9.61
CA GLU A 137 -25.38 -15.89 -8.54
C GLU A 137 -26.82 -15.78 -9.06
N ASN A 138 -27.02 -15.06 -10.18
CA ASN A 138 -28.31 -14.91 -10.85
C ASN A 138 -28.58 -16.00 -11.90
N GLY A 139 -27.84 -17.12 -11.86
CA GLY A 139 -28.13 -18.31 -12.66
C GLY A 139 -27.50 -18.33 -14.06
N LEU A 140 -26.69 -17.34 -14.42
CA LEU A 140 -25.86 -17.44 -15.61
C LEU A 140 -24.73 -18.45 -15.35
N THR A 141 -24.20 -19.04 -16.42
CA THR A 141 -23.08 -19.99 -16.34
C THR A 141 -21.91 -19.46 -17.16
N ALA A 142 -20.73 -20.06 -16.98
CA ALA A 142 -19.58 -19.79 -17.83
C ALA A 142 -19.83 -20.09 -19.32
N ALA A 143 -20.87 -20.89 -19.64
CA ALA A 143 -21.28 -21.22 -21.01
C ALA A 143 -22.43 -20.34 -21.53
N THR A 144 -22.96 -19.42 -20.73
CA THR A 144 -24.02 -18.51 -21.18
C THR A 144 -23.47 -17.56 -22.25
N LEU A 145 -24.05 -17.63 -23.45
CA LEU A 145 -23.68 -16.75 -24.55
C LEU A 145 -24.23 -15.34 -24.32
N MET A 146 -23.39 -14.34 -24.56
CA MET A 146 -23.77 -12.93 -24.52
C MET A 146 -23.41 -12.25 -25.84
N SER A 147 -24.24 -11.30 -26.29
CA SER A 147 -23.93 -10.49 -27.47
C SER A 147 -22.72 -9.59 -27.20
N ILE A 148 -21.80 -9.58 -28.17
CA ILE A 148 -20.61 -8.71 -28.22
C ILE A 148 -20.80 -7.54 -29.20
N GLU A 149 -22.03 -7.30 -29.66
CA GLU A 149 -22.31 -6.20 -30.60
C GLU A 149 -22.14 -4.83 -29.91
N PRO A 150 -21.73 -3.78 -30.65
CA PRO A 150 -21.64 -2.42 -30.12
C PRO A 150 -22.96 -1.97 -29.48
N LYS A 151 -22.89 -1.45 -28.25
CA LYS A 151 -24.05 -0.94 -27.51
C LYS A 151 -23.86 0.51 -27.13
N SER A 152 -24.95 1.27 -27.21
CA SER A 152 -25.01 2.66 -26.77
C SER A 152 -26.05 2.80 -25.67
N TYR A 153 -25.69 3.54 -24.62
CA TYR A 153 -26.52 3.75 -23.44
C TYR A 153 -26.80 5.25 -23.28
N GLN A 154 -28.06 5.62 -23.08
CA GLN A 154 -28.40 6.98 -22.66
C GLN A 154 -28.01 7.14 -21.19
N ASN A 155 -27.16 8.12 -20.91
CA ASN A 155 -26.89 8.59 -19.54
C ASN A 155 -27.41 10.03 -19.40
N GLY A 156 -27.53 10.53 -18.17
CA GLY A 156 -28.04 11.89 -17.91
C GLY A 156 -27.24 13.04 -18.55
N SER A 157 -26.09 12.75 -19.15
CA SER A 157 -25.14 13.68 -19.76
C SER A 157 -24.95 13.46 -21.27
N GLY A 158 -25.62 12.47 -21.89
CA GLY A 158 -25.49 12.12 -23.31
C GLY A 158 -25.43 10.62 -23.58
N ILE A 159 -24.95 10.25 -24.76
CA ILE A 159 -24.81 8.85 -25.19
C ILE A 159 -23.43 8.32 -24.80
N TYR A 160 -23.40 7.18 -24.10
CA TYR A 160 -22.18 6.43 -23.80
C TYR A 160 -22.09 5.17 -24.66
N THR A 161 -21.01 5.05 -25.44
CA THR A 161 -20.74 3.92 -26.32
C THR A 161 -19.38 3.31 -25.95
N PRO A 162 -19.32 2.30 -25.06
CA PRO A 162 -18.07 1.63 -24.72
C PRO A 162 -17.50 0.85 -25.91
N THR A 163 -16.17 0.79 -25.98
CA THR A 163 -15.41 -0.03 -26.94
C THR A 163 -14.45 -0.98 -26.21
N ASP A 164 -14.04 -2.04 -26.91
CA ASP A 164 -13.02 -2.95 -26.41
C ASP A 164 -11.61 -2.35 -26.53
N SER A 165 -10.69 -2.77 -25.66
CA SER A 165 -9.35 -2.16 -25.53
C SER A 165 -8.44 -2.27 -26.76
N HIS A 166 -8.83 -3.05 -27.76
CA HIS A 166 -8.06 -3.30 -28.98
C HIS A 166 -8.68 -2.68 -30.23
N GLU A 167 -9.77 -1.94 -30.10
CA GLU A 167 -10.40 -1.20 -31.21
C GLU A 167 -9.98 0.28 -31.14
N PHE A 168 -8.77 0.57 -31.62
CA PHE A 168 -8.27 1.93 -31.86
C PHE A 168 -7.62 2.02 -33.26
#